data_AF-Q3BF36-F1
#
_entry.id   AF-Q3BF36-F1
#
_cell.length_a   1.000
_cell.length_b   1.000
_cell.length_c   1.000
_cell.angle_alpha   90.00
_cell.angle_beta   90.00
_cell.angle_gamma   90.00
#
_symmetry.space_group_name_H-M   'P 1'
#
loop_
_entity.id
_entity.type
_entity.pdbx_description
1 polymer ?
#
loop_
_entity_poly.entity_id
_entity_poly.type
_entity_poly.pdbx_seq_one_letter_code
_entity_poly.pdbx_strand_id
1 'polypeptide(L)'
;DIGDIVRGKDLYIRNKKKERLDENLKTIFKNIYEKLLQENQKNGKNVALQKRYEGDKNNNFFKLREDWWDANRETVWEAMTCSEDLKNSSYFHATCSERNGGCSQANNKCRCKDENGKNTDQVPTYFDYVPQYLR
;
A
#
# COMPACT_ATOMS: atom_id res chain seq x y z
N ASP A 1 5.51 6.21 5.31
CA ASP A 1 4.49 6.68 6.29
C ASP A 1 3.05 6.40 5.92
N ILE A 2 2.55 6.80 4.75
CA ILE A 2 1.14 6.56 4.37
C ILE A 2 0.74 5.09 4.55
N GLY A 3 1.59 4.15 4.11
CA GLY A 3 1.36 2.72 4.31
C GLY A 3 1.22 2.32 5.79
N ASP A 4 1.97 2.92 6.70
CA ASP A 4 1.84 2.62 8.13
C ASP A 4 0.56 3.19 8.73
N ILE A 5 0.11 4.35 8.28
CA ILE A 5 -1.19 4.91 8.68
C ILE A 5 -2.31 3.97 8.20
N VAL A 6 -2.28 3.59 6.93
CA VAL A 6 -3.26 2.68 6.32
C VAL A 6 -3.27 1.33 7.01
N ARG A 7 -2.12 0.81 7.43
CA ARG A 7 -1.98 -0.49 8.11
C ARG A 7 -2.13 -0.44 9.63
N GLY A 8 -2.23 0.75 10.22
CA GLY A 8 -2.34 0.92 11.68
C GLY A 8 -1.02 0.70 12.43
N LYS A 9 0.13 0.84 11.75
CA LYS A 9 1.48 0.70 12.29
C LYS A 9 2.16 2.05 12.62
N ASP A 10 1.50 3.16 12.31
CA ASP A 10 2.06 4.49 12.54
C ASP A 10 2.19 4.83 14.05
N LEU A 11 3.38 5.25 14.46
CA LEU A 11 3.81 5.52 15.84
C LEU A 11 3.55 6.98 16.28
N TYR A 12 3.05 7.85 15.42
CA TYR A 12 2.83 9.26 15.78
C TYR A 12 1.67 9.42 16.77
N ILE A 13 1.89 9.68 18.07
CA ILE A 13 0.81 9.61 19.09
C ILE A 13 0.17 10.98 19.44
N ARG A 14 0.65 12.10 18.87
CA ARG A 14 0.43 13.43 19.48
C ARG A 14 -0.81 14.22 19.04
N ASN A 15 -1.87 13.61 18.48
CA ASN A 15 -3.02 14.40 18.00
C ASN A 15 -4.38 13.67 17.98
N LYS A 16 -5.43 14.30 18.54
CA LYS A 16 -6.84 13.87 18.43
C LYS A 16 -7.30 13.66 16.98
N LYS A 17 -6.73 14.39 16.01
CA LYS A 17 -7.01 14.20 14.58
C LYS A 17 -6.59 12.81 14.09
N LYS A 18 -5.52 12.23 14.65
CA LYS A 18 -5.08 10.89 14.30
C LYS A 18 -6.05 9.84 14.82
N GLU A 19 -6.52 9.99 16.07
CA GLU A 19 -7.51 9.07 16.66
C GLU A 19 -8.75 8.99 15.76
N ARG A 20 -9.27 10.15 15.33
CA ARG A 20 -10.39 10.21 14.38
C ARG A 20 -10.08 9.56 13.04
N LEU A 21 -8.86 9.71 12.51
CA LEU A 21 -8.43 9.06 11.27
C LEU A 21 -8.39 7.53 11.43
N ASP A 22 -7.83 7.04 12.53
CA ASP A 22 -7.74 5.60 12.81
C ASP A 22 -9.13 4.97 13.02
N GLU A 23 -10.04 5.65 13.73
CA GLU A 23 -11.45 5.25 13.87
C GLU A 23 -12.18 5.18 12.52
N ASN A 24 -11.96 6.17 11.65
CA ASN A 24 -12.51 6.17 10.31
C ASN A 24 -11.98 4.99 9.48
N LEU A 25 -10.67 4.71 9.56
CA LEU A 25 -10.07 3.59 8.85
C LEU A 25 -10.61 2.25 9.36
N LYS A 26 -10.75 2.06 10.68
CA LYS A 26 -11.39 0.87 11.25
C LYS A 26 -12.81 0.67 10.71
N THR A 27 -13.58 1.76 10.66
CA THR A 27 -14.95 1.73 10.12
C THR A 27 -14.97 1.35 8.63
N ILE A 28 -14.06 1.91 7.82
CA ILE A 28 -13.94 1.57 6.40
C ILE A 28 -13.59 0.09 6.23
N PHE A 29 -12.58 -0.41 6.94
CA PHE A 29 -12.14 -1.80 6.82
C PHE A 29 -13.16 -2.80 7.37
N LYS A 30 -13.94 -2.43 8.39
CA LYS A 30 -15.12 -3.19 8.81
C LYS A 30 -16.13 -3.34 7.68
N ASN A 31 -16.47 -2.23 7.02
CA ASN A 31 -17.43 -2.26 5.90
C ASN A 31 -16.89 -3.07 4.70
N ILE A 32 -15.59 -2.98 4.41
CA ILE A 32 -14.94 -3.81 3.38
C ILE A 32 -15.05 -5.30 3.75
N TYR A 33 -14.73 -5.66 4.99
CA TYR A 33 -14.83 -7.03 5.47
C TYR A 33 -16.26 -7.58 5.37
N GLU A 34 -17.27 -6.82 5.81
CA GLU A 34 -18.68 -7.22 5.71
C GLU A 34 -19.12 -7.43 4.25
N LYS A 35 -18.73 -6.54 3.33
CA LYS A 35 -19.00 -6.71 1.89
C LYS A 35 -18.32 -7.94 1.32
N LEU A 36 -17.05 -8.18 1.66
CA LEU A 36 -16.30 -9.37 1.24
C LEU A 36 -17.03 -10.64 1.68
N LEU A 37 -17.57 -10.67 2.91
CA LEU A 37 -18.35 -11.81 3.39
C LEU A 37 -19.66 -12.00 2.62
N GLN A 38 -20.38 -10.92 2.32
CA GLN A 38 -21.64 -10.99 1.56
C GLN A 38 -21.42 -11.49 0.13
N GLU A 39 -20.37 -11.01 -0.55
CA GLU A 39 -20.04 -11.42 -1.92
C GLU A 39 -19.58 -12.87 -1.98
N ASN A 40 -18.77 -13.30 -1.01
CA ASN A 40 -18.21 -14.66 -1.00
C ASN A 40 -19.12 -15.71 -0.38
N GLN A 41 -20.18 -15.30 0.34
CA GLN A 41 -21.27 -16.19 0.73
C GLN A 41 -21.90 -16.86 -0.49
N LYS A 42 -22.11 -16.11 -1.56
CA LYS A 42 -22.65 -16.63 -2.83
C LYS A 42 -21.72 -17.63 -3.52
N ASN A 43 -20.43 -17.54 -3.24
CA ASN A 43 -19.37 -18.35 -3.86
C ASN A 43 -18.88 -19.52 -2.96
N GLY A 44 -19.46 -19.71 -1.76
CA GLY A 44 -19.05 -20.74 -0.81
C GLY A 44 -17.67 -20.53 -0.15
N LYS A 45 -17.02 -19.37 -0.35
CA LYS A 45 -15.64 -19.09 0.12
C LYS A 45 -15.58 -18.43 1.50
N ASN A 46 -16.70 -18.25 2.18
CA ASN A 46 -16.78 -17.45 3.41
C ASN A 46 -15.92 -17.98 4.56
N VAL A 47 -15.85 -19.30 4.75
CA VAL A 47 -15.10 -19.90 5.86
C VAL A 47 -13.61 -19.57 5.78
N ALA A 48 -13.02 -19.58 4.58
CA ALA A 48 -11.61 -19.26 4.39
C ALA A 48 -11.30 -17.77 4.64
N LEU A 49 -12.20 -16.87 4.20
CA LEU A 49 -12.06 -15.43 4.42
C LEU A 49 -12.21 -15.05 5.88
N GLN A 50 -13.22 -15.60 6.55
CA GLN A 50 -13.41 -15.43 7.99
C GLN A 50 -12.17 -15.91 8.74
N LYS A 51 -11.62 -17.08 8.40
CA LYS A 51 -10.39 -17.59 9.05
C LYS A 51 -9.16 -16.72 8.79
N ARG A 52 -9.03 -16.12 7.59
CA ARG A 52 -7.88 -15.27 7.25
C ARG A 52 -7.97 -13.90 7.92
N TYR A 53 -9.15 -13.28 7.88
CA TYR A 53 -9.40 -11.90 8.28
C TYR A 53 -10.26 -11.78 9.53
N GLU A 54 -10.36 -12.83 10.34
CA GLU A 54 -11.00 -12.78 11.64
C GLU A 54 -10.45 -11.55 12.38
N GLY A 55 -11.36 -10.69 12.84
CA GLY A 55 -10.97 -9.49 13.56
C GLY A 55 -10.01 -9.87 14.69
N ASP A 56 -8.97 -9.08 14.89
CA ASP A 56 -8.24 -9.13 16.15
C ASP A 56 -9.19 -8.76 17.31
N LYS A 57 -8.73 -8.91 18.55
CA LYS A 57 -9.54 -8.62 19.76
C LYS A 57 -10.26 -7.26 19.72
N ASN A 58 -9.72 -6.31 18.96
CA ASN A 58 -10.19 -4.93 18.85
C ASN A 58 -10.80 -4.59 17.48
N ASN A 59 -10.99 -5.56 16.57
CA ASN A 59 -11.52 -5.34 15.21
C ASN A 59 -10.78 -4.23 14.43
N ASN A 60 -9.46 -4.19 14.53
CA ASN A 60 -8.57 -3.34 13.73
C ASN A 60 -8.30 -3.91 12.34
N PHE A 61 -8.63 -5.18 12.08
CA PHE A 61 -8.49 -5.82 10.76
C PHE A 61 -7.07 -5.78 10.18
N PHE A 62 -6.03 -5.85 11.02
CA PHE A 62 -4.64 -5.66 10.60
C PHE A 62 -4.25 -6.49 9.35
N LYS A 63 -4.59 -7.78 9.31
CA LYS A 63 -4.29 -8.62 8.14
C LYS A 63 -4.96 -8.12 6.85
N LEU A 64 -6.22 -7.70 6.93
CA LEU A 64 -6.94 -7.13 5.78
C LEU A 64 -6.31 -5.80 5.34
N ARG A 65 -5.85 -4.98 6.29
CA ARG A 65 -5.20 -3.70 6.00
C ARG A 65 -3.83 -3.90 5.33
N GLU A 66 -3.06 -4.91 5.77
CA GLU A 66 -1.80 -5.30 5.11
C GLU A 66 -2.03 -5.80 3.69
N ASP A 67 -2.95 -6.76 3.50
CA ASP A 67 -3.25 -7.32 2.18
C ASP A 67 -3.84 -6.26 1.23
N TRP A 68 -4.64 -5.32 1.76
CA TRP A 68 -5.12 -4.18 0.99
C TRP A 68 -3.98 -3.27 0.56
N TRP A 69 -3.03 -2.97 1.46
CA TRP A 69 -1.88 -2.15 1.09
C TRP A 69 -1.04 -2.82 0.00
N ASP A 70 -0.73 -4.11 0.16
CA ASP A 70 0.04 -4.87 -0.84
C ASP A 70 -0.65 -4.86 -2.21
N ALA A 71 -1.97 -5.05 -2.25
CA ALA A 71 -2.74 -5.04 -3.49
C ALA A 71 -2.87 -3.66 -4.16
N ASN A 72 -2.69 -2.55 -3.42
CA ASN A 72 -2.96 -1.19 -3.93
C ASN A 72 -1.74 -0.25 -3.90
N ARG A 73 -0.60 -0.66 -3.34
CA ARG A 73 0.59 0.21 -3.18
C ARG A 73 1.12 0.77 -4.50
N GLU A 74 0.99 0.03 -5.59
CA GLU A 74 1.37 0.47 -6.94
C GLU A 74 0.52 1.65 -7.40
N THR A 75 -0.80 1.56 -7.27
CA THR A 75 -1.72 2.66 -7.60
C THR A 75 -1.52 3.88 -6.69
N VAL A 76 -1.23 3.65 -5.40
CA VAL A 76 -0.90 4.75 -4.48
C VAL A 76 0.41 5.44 -4.91
N TRP A 77 1.43 4.67 -5.29
CA TRP A 77 2.69 5.23 -5.79
C TRP A 77 2.50 6.02 -7.07
N GLU A 78 1.68 5.50 -7.98
CA GLU A 78 1.30 6.22 -9.19
C GLU A 78 0.65 7.56 -8.84
N ALA A 79 -0.33 7.58 -7.95
CA ALA A 79 -0.99 8.82 -7.54
C ALA A 79 0.00 9.81 -6.88
N MET A 80 0.93 9.33 -6.06
CA MET A 80 1.95 10.19 -5.42
C MET A 80 2.92 10.82 -6.42
N THR A 81 3.19 10.13 -7.52
CA THR A 81 4.18 10.54 -8.51
C THR A 81 3.57 11.17 -9.77
N CYS A 82 2.26 11.41 -9.79
CA CYS A 82 1.58 11.84 -11.02
C CYS A 82 1.92 13.27 -11.48
N SER A 83 2.37 14.14 -10.55
CA SER A 83 2.66 15.56 -10.81
C SER A 83 3.65 15.77 -11.96
N GLU A 84 3.43 16.81 -12.76
CA GLU A 84 4.36 17.24 -13.81
C GLU A 84 5.68 17.77 -13.25
N ASP A 85 5.68 18.29 -12.02
CA ASP A 85 6.91 18.74 -11.35
C ASP A 85 7.91 17.58 -11.15
N LEU A 86 7.41 16.34 -11.11
CA LEU A 86 8.23 15.14 -10.96
C LEU A 86 8.70 14.56 -12.29
N LYS A 87 8.36 15.18 -13.44
CA LYS A 87 8.66 14.66 -14.77
C LYS A 87 10.15 14.34 -14.99
N ASN A 88 11.05 15.08 -14.36
CA ASN A 88 12.50 14.86 -14.45
C ASN A 88 13.12 14.34 -13.14
N SER A 89 12.29 14.01 -12.15
CA SER A 89 12.75 13.48 -10.86
C SER A 89 13.06 11.99 -10.96
N SER A 90 14.05 11.57 -10.17
CA SER A 90 14.48 10.19 -10.07
C SER A 90 14.46 9.68 -8.62
N TYR A 91 14.21 8.38 -8.46
CA TYR A 91 14.49 7.71 -7.20
C TYR A 91 15.99 7.40 -7.11
N PHE A 92 16.62 7.76 -6.00
CA PHE A 92 18.08 7.81 -5.88
C PHE A 92 18.78 6.44 -5.92
N HIS A 93 18.07 5.35 -5.60
CA HIS A 93 18.61 3.99 -5.73
C HIS A 93 18.41 3.42 -7.14
N ALA A 94 19.38 2.61 -7.59
CA ALA A 94 19.26 1.84 -8.82
C ALA A 94 18.37 0.60 -8.58
N THR A 95 17.07 0.76 -8.76
CA THR A 95 16.04 -0.25 -8.43
C THR A 95 15.29 -0.78 -9.64
N CYS A 96 15.49 -0.18 -10.82
CA CYS A 96 14.91 -0.67 -12.05
C CYS A 96 15.88 -1.63 -12.73
N SER A 97 15.36 -2.77 -13.18
CA SER A 97 16.13 -3.71 -14.00
C SER A 97 16.07 -3.28 -15.45
N GLU A 98 17.23 -3.13 -16.08
CA GLU A 98 17.34 -2.94 -17.51
C GLU A 98 17.40 -4.27 -18.25
N ARG A 99 16.96 -4.27 -19.51
CA ARG A 99 16.94 -5.47 -20.37
C ARG A 99 18.33 -6.10 -20.56
N ASN A 100 19.39 -5.33 -20.43
CA ASN A 100 20.79 -5.79 -20.55
C ASN A 100 21.36 -6.35 -19.23
N GLY A 101 20.54 -6.53 -18.20
CA GLY A 101 20.97 -7.00 -16.88
C GLY A 101 21.61 -5.92 -16.00
N GLY A 102 21.62 -4.67 -16.46
CA GLY A 102 22.04 -3.52 -15.66
C GLY A 102 20.95 -3.07 -14.68
N CYS A 103 21.35 -2.37 -13.62
CA CYS A 103 20.42 -1.68 -12.73
C CYS A 103 20.45 -0.19 -13.03
N SER A 104 19.28 0.46 -13.06
CA SER A 104 19.16 1.90 -13.23
C SER A 104 18.18 2.53 -12.26
N GLN A 105 18.27 3.85 -12.14
CA GLN A 105 17.36 4.63 -11.32
C GLN A 105 15.97 4.69 -11.95
N ALA A 106 14.95 4.76 -11.10
CA ALA A 106 13.58 5.03 -11.54
C ALA A 106 13.48 6.50 -11.98
N ASN A 107 13.65 6.74 -13.27
CA ASN A 107 13.68 8.07 -13.87
C ASN A 107 12.32 8.43 -14.49
N ASN A 108 12.00 9.73 -14.52
CA ASN A 108 10.76 10.29 -15.06
C ASN A 108 9.53 9.97 -14.20
N LYS A 109 9.27 10.83 -13.21
CA LYS A 109 8.26 10.64 -12.17
C LYS A 109 8.61 9.52 -11.19
N CYS A 110 9.89 9.28 -10.92
CA CYS A 110 10.32 8.26 -9.96
C CYS A 110 9.72 6.87 -10.23
N ARG A 111 9.57 6.47 -11.51
CA ARG A 111 9.01 5.19 -11.94
C ARG A 111 9.98 4.45 -12.85
N CYS A 112 9.93 3.11 -12.82
CA CYS A 112 10.63 2.29 -13.80
C CYS A 112 9.91 2.35 -15.15
N LYS A 113 10.62 2.06 -16.23
CA LYS A 113 10.03 1.90 -17.56
C LYS A 113 9.85 0.42 -17.88
N ASP A 114 8.81 0.09 -18.63
CA ASP A 114 8.61 -1.24 -19.20
C ASP A 114 9.48 -1.45 -20.45
N GLU A 115 9.39 -2.64 -21.04
CA GLU A 115 10.13 -3.00 -22.25
C GLU A 115 9.81 -2.09 -23.45
N ASN A 116 8.67 -1.39 -23.43
CA ASN A 116 8.22 -0.46 -24.47
C ASN A 116 8.55 1.00 -24.13
N GLY A 117 9.25 1.26 -23.03
CA GLY A 117 9.64 2.60 -22.59
C GLY A 117 8.51 3.39 -21.89
N LYS A 118 7.38 2.76 -21.60
CA LYS A 118 6.26 3.36 -20.85
C LYS A 118 6.56 3.26 -19.35
N ASN A 119 6.19 4.28 -18.58
CA ASN A 119 6.29 4.20 -17.13
C ASN A 119 5.44 3.04 -16.59
N THR A 120 6.06 2.17 -15.80
CA THR A 120 5.41 1.14 -14.98
C THR A 120 4.98 1.75 -13.67
N ASP A 121 3.90 1.23 -13.09
CA ASP A 121 3.43 1.63 -11.75
C ASP A 121 4.13 0.84 -10.64
N GLN A 122 5.20 0.12 -10.99
CA GLN A 122 6.04 -0.58 -10.04
C GLN A 122 6.66 0.40 -9.04
N VAL A 123 6.47 0.11 -7.76
CA VAL A 123 7.04 0.90 -6.66
C VAL A 123 8.54 0.61 -6.56
N PRO A 124 9.43 1.60 -6.80
CA PRO A 124 10.88 1.38 -6.80
C PRO A 124 11.48 1.26 -5.39
N THR A 125 10.65 1.30 -4.34
CA THR A 125 11.11 1.28 -2.95
C THR A 125 10.36 0.25 -2.12
N TYR A 126 11.01 -0.21 -1.06
CA TYR A 126 10.45 -1.08 -0.03
C TYR A 126 10.45 -0.40 1.35
N PHE A 127 10.57 0.93 1.41
CA PHE A 127 10.52 1.65 2.69
C PHE A 127 9.20 1.43 3.43
N ASP A 128 8.10 1.16 2.73
CA ASP A 128 6.84 0.73 3.33
C ASP A 128 6.92 -0.65 4.01
N TYR A 129 7.97 -1.43 3.81
CA TYR A 129 8.23 -2.68 4.54
C TYR A 129 9.34 -2.56 5.59
N VAL A 130 9.92 -1.37 5.75
CA VAL A 130 10.90 -1.08 6.82
C VAL A 130 10.16 -0.53 8.06
N PRO A 131 10.44 -1.05 9.28
CA PRO A 131 9.85 -0.52 10.52
C PRO A 131 10.03 1.00 10.63
N GLN A 132 8.96 1.73 10.98
CA GLN A 132 8.96 3.20 10.99
C GLN A 132 10.13 3.82 11.75
N TYR A 133 10.53 3.23 12.86
CA TYR A 133 11.64 3.72 13.70
C TYR A 133 13.00 3.71 12.98
N LEU A 134 13.17 2.86 11.97
CA LEU A 134 14.43 2.69 11.22
C LEU A 134 14.43 3.46 9.87
N ARG A 135 13.34 4.15 9.54
CA ARG A 135 13.19 4.86 8.26
C ARG A 135 13.82 6.24 8.26
#